data_AF-A0A142YIC4-F1
#
_entry.id   AF-A0A142YIC4-F1
#
_cell.length_a   1.000
_cell.length_b   1.000
_cell.length_c   1.000
_cell.angle_alpha   90.00
_cell.angle_beta   90.00
_cell.angle_gamma   90.00
#
_symmetry.space_group_name_H-M   'P 1'
#
loop_
_entity.id
_entity.type
_entity.pdbx_description
1 polymer ?
#
loop_
_entity_poly.entity_id
_entity_poly.type
_entity_poly.pdbx_seq_one_letter_code
_entity_poly.pdbx_strand_id
1 'polypeptide(L)'
;MQAILNMIPIRTPKYTPGATVRVVQFVRVGHRRWQTQFEGVVEREGRRPVGGIEMGGKASACHQPTLRLRCRDGQITEVALDENTEVEVLAPAAV
;
A
#
# COMPACT_ATOMS: atom_id res chain seq x y z
N MET A 1 -16.48 14.24 37.14
CA MET A 1 -15.58 13.07 37.08
C MET A 1 -16.34 11.99 36.33
N GLN A 2 -16.01 11.47 35.15
CA GLN A 2 -14.78 11.45 34.34
C GLN A 2 -15.19 11.65 32.87
N ALA A 3 -14.38 12.36 32.08
CA ALA A 3 -14.53 12.42 30.63
C ALA A 3 -14.01 11.11 30.04
N ILE A 4 -14.85 10.39 29.31
CA ILE A 4 -14.47 9.20 28.56
C ILE A 4 -13.67 9.71 27.36
N LEU A 5 -12.35 9.62 27.41
CA LEU A 5 -11.48 9.83 26.25
C LEU A 5 -11.86 8.80 25.20
N ASN A 6 -12.58 9.25 24.16
CA ASN A 6 -12.78 8.52 22.92
C ASN A 6 -11.41 8.21 22.32
N MET A 7 -10.86 7.04 22.64
CA MET A 7 -9.58 6.57 22.11
C MET A 7 -9.81 6.16 20.65
N ILE A 8 -9.55 7.08 19.72
CA ILE A 8 -9.45 6.74 18.29
C ILE A 8 -8.26 5.78 18.17
N PRO A 9 -8.43 4.55 17.65
CA PRO A 9 -7.31 3.63 17.50
C PRO A 9 -6.34 4.20 16.47
N ILE A 10 -5.19 4.69 16.94
CA ILE A 10 -4.07 5.10 16.09
C ILE A 10 -3.47 3.81 15.55
N ARG A 11 -3.78 3.48 14.29
CA ARG A 11 -3.18 2.33 13.63
C ARG A 11 -1.71 2.65 13.36
N THR A 12 -0.80 1.89 13.95
CA THR A 12 0.63 1.96 13.61
C THR A 12 0.78 1.60 12.12
N PRO A 13 1.43 2.44 11.31
CA PRO A 13 1.64 2.14 9.90
C PRO A 13 2.57 0.92 9.77
N LYS A 14 2.29 0.04 8.81
CA LYS A 14 3.18 -1.09 8.49
C LYS A 14 4.45 -0.60 7.79
N TYR A 15 4.36 0.47 7.00
CA TYR A 15 5.48 1.12 6.33
C TYR A 15 5.64 2.55 6.84
N THR A 16 6.78 2.83 7.46
CA THR A 16 7.09 4.13 8.05
C THR A 16 7.21 5.21 6.97
N PRO A 17 6.46 6.33 7.05
CA PRO A 17 6.69 7.49 6.18
C PRO A 17 8.15 7.94 6.22
N GLY A 18 8.72 8.25 5.06
CA GLY A 18 10.13 8.58 4.90
C GLY A 18 11.05 7.39 4.65
N ALA A 19 10.60 6.15 4.87
CA ALA A 19 11.38 4.97 4.49
C ALA A 19 11.48 4.84 2.97
N THR A 20 12.62 4.38 2.47
CA THR A 20 12.80 4.04 1.05
C THR A 20 12.44 2.58 0.86
N VAL A 21 11.56 2.30 -0.10
CA VAL A 21 11.08 0.95 -0.39
C VAL A 21 11.20 0.62 -1.87
N ARG A 22 11.32 -0.68 -2.16
CA ARG A 22 11.06 -1.28 -3.46
C ARG A 22 9.76 -2.04 -3.38
N VAL A 23 8.85 -1.78 -4.31
CA VAL A 23 7.61 -2.53 -4.49
C VAL A 23 7.69 -3.31 -5.78
N VAL A 24 7.50 -4.63 -5.71
CA VAL A 24 7.43 -5.51 -6.87
C VAL A 24 6.02 -6.09 -6.93
N GLN A 25 5.36 -5.94 -8.07
CA GLN A 25 4.04 -6.53 -8.31
C GLN A 25 4.12 -7.55 -9.42
N PHE A 26 3.42 -8.66 -9.22
CA PHE A 26 3.24 -9.68 -10.24
C PHE A 26 1.80 -9.71 -10.72
N VAL A 27 1.60 -9.54 -12.03
CA VAL A 27 0.29 -9.65 -12.67
C VAL A 27 0.29 -10.87 -13.57
N ARG A 28 -0.69 -11.76 -13.37
CA ARG A 28 -0.88 -12.93 -14.23
C ARG A 28 -2.04 -12.68 -15.18
N VAL A 29 -1.78 -12.85 -16.48
CA VAL A 29 -2.81 -12.83 -17.53
C VAL A 29 -2.67 -14.12 -18.35
N GLY A 30 -3.60 -15.05 -18.12
CA GLY A 30 -3.52 -16.40 -18.68
C GLY A 30 -2.27 -17.16 -18.21
N HIS A 31 -1.45 -17.60 -19.16
CA HIS A 31 -0.18 -18.29 -18.89
C HIS A 31 1.01 -17.34 -18.71
N ARG A 32 0.82 -16.03 -18.95
CA ARG A 32 1.90 -15.04 -18.85
C ARG A 32 1.90 -14.40 -17.47
N ARG A 33 3.09 -14.20 -16.93
CA ARG A 33 3.35 -13.45 -15.70
C ARG A 33 4.17 -12.22 -16.07
N TRP A 34 3.67 -11.06 -15.65
CA TRP A 34 4.32 -9.77 -15.82
C TRP A 34 4.79 -9.27 -14.47
N GLN A 35 5.93 -8.57 -14.45
CA GLN A 35 6.49 -7.94 -13.26
C GLN A 35 6.57 -6.43 -13.50
N THR A 36 6.07 -5.66 -12.54
CA THR A 36 6.30 -4.22 -12.44
C THR A 36 7.02 -3.89 -11.14
N GLN A 37 7.88 -2.88 -11.17
CA GLN A 37 8.68 -2.47 -10.01
C GLN A 37 8.66 -0.95 -9.86
N PHE A 38 8.53 -0.51 -8.61
CA PHE A 38 8.62 0.89 -8.21
C PHE A 38 9.61 1.03 -7.06
N GLU A 39 10.46 2.06 -7.10
CA GLU A 39 11.31 2.46 -5.98
C GLU A 39 11.01 3.90 -5.60
N GLY A 40 10.79 4.15 -4.31
CA GLY A 40 10.46 5.48 -3.84
C GLY A 40 10.41 5.60 -2.33
N VAL A 41 10.24 6.84 -1.87
CA VAL A 41 10.06 7.17 -0.46
C VAL A 41 8.58 7.05 -0.09
N VAL A 42 8.28 6.36 1.00
CA VAL A 42 6.92 6.23 1.52
C VAL A 42 6.39 7.60 1.96
N GLU A 43 5.30 8.07 1.34
CA GLU A 43 4.58 9.25 1.83
C GLU A 43 3.55 8.86 2.89
N ARG A 44 2.73 7.83 2.60
CA ARG A 44 1.72 7.31 3.53
C ARG A 44 1.14 5.98 3.05
N GLU A 45 0.55 5.25 3.99
CA GLU A 45 -0.38 4.17 3.69
C GLU A 45 -1.78 4.72 3.41
N GLY A 46 -2.55 3.99 2.61
CA GLY A 46 -3.91 4.34 2.25
C GLY A 46 -4.81 3.13 2.03
N ARG A 47 -6.02 3.41 1.58
CA ARG A 47 -7.01 2.43 1.17
C ARG A 47 -7.79 2.98 -0.02
N ARG A 48 -8.01 2.15 -1.03
CA ARG A 48 -8.87 2.46 -2.18
C ARG A 48 -10.10 1.56 -2.19
N PRO A 49 -11.28 2.01 -2.65
CA PRO A 49 -12.40 1.11 -2.89
C PRO A 49 -12.02 0.08 -3.97
N VAL A 50 -12.54 -1.13 -3.84
CA VAL A 50 -12.43 -2.16 -4.90
C VAL A 50 -13.71 -2.11 -5.73
N GLY A 51 -13.60 -1.89 -7.05
CA GLY A 51 -14.73 -1.80 -7.98
C GLY A 51 -15.14 -3.18 -8.54
N GLY A 52 -16.36 -3.31 -9.06
CA GLY A 52 -16.91 -4.57 -9.61
C GLY A 52 -16.11 -5.21 -10.76
N ILE A 53 -16.37 -6.52 -10.97
CA ILE A 53 -15.62 -7.60 -11.67
C ILE A 53 -14.55 -8.28 -10.79
N GLU A 54 -13.73 -7.55 -10.05
CA GLU A 54 -12.77 -8.13 -9.08
C GLU A 54 -13.49 -8.73 -7.85
N MET A 55 -14.72 -8.27 -7.61
CA MET A 55 -15.64 -8.69 -6.56
C MET A 55 -16.55 -9.83 -7.02
N GLY A 56 -16.02 -10.94 -7.55
CA GLY A 56 -16.79 -12.13 -7.95
C GLY A 56 -17.63 -12.73 -6.80
N GLY A 57 -18.73 -12.08 -6.43
CA GLY A 57 -19.64 -12.46 -5.35
C GLY A 57 -19.13 -12.27 -3.91
N LYS A 58 -17.91 -11.75 -3.68
CA LYS A 58 -17.33 -11.65 -2.32
C LYS A 58 -17.44 -10.24 -1.76
N ALA A 59 -18.52 -9.96 -1.04
CA ALA A 59 -18.79 -8.68 -0.37
C ALA A 59 -17.78 -8.27 0.73
N SER A 60 -16.73 -9.04 0.99
CA SER A 60 -15.87 -8.87 2.18
C SER A 60 -14.61 -8.00 1.97
N ALA A 61 -14.27 -7.60 0.73
CA ALA A 61 -13.10 -6.77 0.45
C ALA A 61 -13.46 -5.40 -0.14
N CYS A 62 -14.22 -4.59 0.61
CA CYS A 62 -14.64 -3.25 0.14
C CYS A 62 -13.46 -2.28 -0.09
N HIS A 63 -12.30 -2.54 0.52
CA HIS A 63 -11.14 -1.67 0.43
C HIS A 63 -9.82 -2.44 0.31
N GLN A 64 -9.02 -2.09 -0.69
CA GLN A 64 -7.67 -2.61 -0.89
C GLN A 64 -6.64 -1.65 -0.27
N PRO A 65 -5.64 -2.13 0.49
CA PRO A 65 -4.55 -1.29 0.99
C PRO A 65 -3.76 -0.67 -0.16
N THR A 66 -3.27 0.55 0.04
CA THR A 66 -2.38 1.22 -0.91
C THR A 66 -1.14 1.77 -0.21
N LEU A 67 -0.05 1.93 -0.97
CA LEU A 67 1.16 2.61 -0.55
C LEU A 67 1.43 3.75 -1.51
N ARG A 68 1.42 4.98 -0.99
CA ARG A 68 1.77 6.17 -1.77
C ARG A 68 3.26 6.43 -1.66
N LEU A 69 3.93 6.46 -2.80
CA LEU A 69 5.36 6.65 -2.94
C LEU A 69 5.67 7.94 -3.68
N ARG A 70 6.75 8.60 -3.28
CA ARG A 70 7.44 9.61 -4.08
C ARG A 70 8.67 8.99 -4.71
N CYS A 71 8.64 8.85 -6.04
CA CYS A 71 9.73 8.30 -6.84
C CYS A 71 10.90 9.30 -6.95
N ARG A 72 12.06 8.82 -7.41
CA ARG A 72 13.29 9.64 -7.52
C ARG A 72 13.17 10.83 -8.48
N ASP A 73 12.33 10.70 -9.50
CA ASP A 73 12.02 11.75 -10.47
C ASP A 73 10.99 12.78 -9.95
N GLY A 74 10.54 12.63 -8.70
CA GLY A 74 9.51 13.47 -8.09
C GLY A 74 8.08 13.06 -8.43
N GLN A 75 7.88 12.03 -9.26
CA GLN A 75 6.55 11.49 -9.52
C GLN A 75 5.95 10.88 -8.25
N ILE A 76 4.64 11.08 -8.07
CA ILE A 76 3.88 10.41 -7.02
C ILE A 76 3.15 9.22 -7.64
N THR A 77 3.36 8.06 -7.05
CA THR A 77 2.69 6.81 -7.46
C THR A 77 1.93 6.24 -6.26
N GLU A 78 0.69 5.83 -6.48
CA GLU A 78 -0.09 5.09 -5.48
C GLU A 78 -0.22 3.63 -5.92
N VAL A 79 0.40 2.73 -5.16
CA VAL A 79 0.46 1.30 -5.49
C VAL A 79 -0.57 0.55 -4.67
N ALA A 80 -1.45 -0.22 -5.32
CA ALA A 80 -2.37 -1.11 -4.64
C ALA A 80 -1.64 -2.37 -4.16
N LEU A 81 -1.88 -2.80 -2.91
CA LEU A 81 -1.20 -3.94 -2.31
C LEU A 81 -2.15 -5.15 -2.29
N ASP A 82 -1.63 -6.32 -2.65
CA ASP A 82 -2.33 -7.61 -2.54
C ASP A 82 -1.31 -8.74 -2.26
N GLU A 83 -1.78 -9.98 -2.31
CA GLU A 83 -0.98 -11.20 -2.06
C GLU A 83 0.14 -11.43 -3.07
N ASN A 84 0.10 -10.77 -4.23
CA ASN A 84 1.13 -10.84 -5.28
C ASN A 84 2.03 -9.58 -5.29
N THR A 85 1.97 -8.77 -4.23
CA THR A 85 2.83 -7.61 -4.03
C THR A 85 3.88 -7.90 -2.95
N GLU A 86 5.15 -7.72 -3.32
CA GLU A 86 6.28 -7.75 -2.40
C GLU A 86 6.75 -6.31 -2.13
N VAL A 87 6.98 -5.98 -0.85
CA VAL A 87 7.51 -4.69 -0.43
C VAL A 87 8.77 -4.91 0.39
N GLU A 88 9.90 -4.45 -0.14
CA GLU A 88 11.22 -4.50 0.49
C GLU A 88 11.58 -3.12 1.04
N VAL A 89 11.97 -3.02 2.31
CA VAL A 89 12.50 -1.78 2.90
C VAL A 89 14.00 -1.70 2.58
N LEU A 90 14.38 -0.74 1.74
CA LEU A 90 15.76 -0.52 1.32
C LEU A 90 16.52 0.37 2.31
N ALA A 91 15.83 1.35 2.90
CA ALA A 91 16.38 2.23 3.93
C ALA A 91 15.29 2.68 4.90
N PRO A 92 15.57 2.76 6.22
CA PRO A 92 14.63 3.28 7.20
C PRO A 92 14.38 4.78 6.98
N ALA A 93 13.29 5.29 7.56
CA ALA A 93 13.08 6.74 7.65
C ALA A 93 14.20 7.37 8.51
N ALA A 94 14.62 8.59 8.15
CA ALA A 94 15.50 9.36 9.02
C ALA A 94 14.77 9.67 10.33
N VAL A 95 15.48 9.54 11.46
CA VAL A 95 14.98 9.82 12.82
C VAL A 95 15.04 11.32 13.09
#